data_AF-V5H1I9-F1
#
_entry.id   AF-V5H1I9-F1
#
_cell.length_a   1.000
_cell.length_b   1.000
_cell.length_c   1.000
_cell.angle_alpha   90.00
_cell.angle_beta   90.00
_cell.angle_gamma   90.00
#
_symmetry.space_group_name_H-M   'P 1'
#
loop_
_entity.id
_entity.type
_entity.pdbx_description
1 polymer ?
#
loop_
_entity_poly.entity_id
_entity_poly.type
_entity_poly.pdbx_seq_one_letter_code
_entity_poly.pdbx_strand_id
1 'polypeptide(L)'
;PILGHSYILKYEYREISASQPAWVEEYFDTKNQRAKIVAVSLGVEFADIYDYKSQRVMSYRARKPSTSGFDVKTQVECGIYDLKTFKSKYLHLRFPCATKSSTTCDMPTANEVLRYGPSYSYKLKNELTASETPK
;
A
#
# COMPACT_ATOMS: atom_id res chain seq x y z
N PRO A 1 -8.28 -19.25 5.11
CA PRO A 1 -7.01 -19.07 5.87
C PRO A 1 -7.26 -18.11 7.03
N ILE A 2 -6.34 -18.00 7.98
CA ILE A 2 -6.42 -16.98 9.02
C ILE A 2 -5.40 -15.91 8.63
N LEU A 3 -5.88 -14.69 8.37
CA LEU A 3 -5.02 -13.56 8.08
C LEU A 3 -4.34 -13.16 9.39
N GLY A 4 -3.01 -13.03 9.38
CA GLY A 4 -2.30 -12.41 10.49
C GLY A 4 -2.76 -10.95 10.68
N HIS A 5 -2.41 -10.35 11.82
CA HIS A 5 -2.72 -8.94 12.05
C HIS A 5 -1.97 -7.99 11.11
N SER A 6 -0.89 -8.44 10.47
CA SER A 6 -0.07 -7.68 9.54
C SER A 6 0.14 -8.47 8.25
N TYR A 7 0.36 -7.77 7.12
CA TYR A 7 0.59 -8.41 5.83
C TYR A 7 1.47 -7.56 4.91
N ILE A 8 2.06 -8.23 3.92
CA ILE A 8 2.58 -7.62 2.71
C ILE A 8 1.83 -8.26 1.55
N LEU A 9 1.31 -7.44 0.64
CA LEU A 9 0.51 -7.90 -0.48
C LEU A 9 1.00 -7.23 -1.76
N LYS A 10 1.27 -8.05 -2.79
CA LYS A 10 1.63 -7.59 -4.13
C LYS A 10 0.59 -8.08 -5.11
N TYR A 11 0.11 -7.18 -5.97
CA TYR A 11 -0.88 -7.52 -6.97
C TYR A 11 -0.84 -6.54 -8.14
N GLU A 12 -1.30 -7.02 -9.29
CA GLU A 12 -1.61 -6.17 -10.43
C GLU A 12 -3.04 -5.65 -10.27
N TYR A 13 -3.24 -4.36 -10.54
CA TYR A 13 -4.57 -3.79 -10.68
C TYR A 13 -4.66 -3.04 -12.01
N ARG A 14 -5.86 -3.00 -12.58
CA ARG A 14 -6.12 -2.19 -13.77
C ARG A 14 -6.39 -0.75 -13.34
N GLU A 15 -5.47 0.15 -13.65
CA GLU A 15 -5.63 1.56 -13.34
C GLU A 15 -6.77 2.16 -14.16
N ILE A 16 -7.83 2.61 -13.49
CA ILE A 16 -9.06 3.08 -14.15
C ILE A 16 -8.79 4.28 -15.07
N SER A 17 -7.92 5.20 -14.65
CA SER A 17 -7.64 6.44 -15.38
C SER A 17 -6.78 6.22 -16.63
N ALA A 18 -5.83 5.27 -16.59
CA ALA A 18 -4.93 4.98 -17.71
C ALA A 18 -5.38 3.77 -18.56
N SER A 19 -6.34 2.98 -18.07
CA SER A 19 -6.73 1.68 -18.65
C SER A 19 -5.58 0.68 -18.85
N GLN A 20 -4.47 0.88 -18.14
CA GLN A 20 -3.25 0.07 -18.19
C GLN A 20 -3.10 -0.74 -16.89
N PRO A 21 -2.39 -1.89 -16.91
CA PRO A 21 -2.00 -2.57 -15.69
C PRO A 21 -1.00 -1.72 -14.90
N ALA A 22 -1.17 -1.72 -13.59
CA ALA A 22 -0.28 -1.10 -12.64
C ALA A 22 0.02 -2.08 -11.51
N TRP A 23 1.26 -2.08 -11.05
CA TRP A 23 1.70 -2.94 -9.96
C TRP A 23 1.51 -2.24 -8.63
N VAL A 24 0.84 -2.88 -7.68
CA VAL A 24 0.66 -2.38 -6.33
C VAL A 24 1.34 -3.29 -5.33
N GLU A 25 1.98 -2.64 -4.36
CA GLU A 25 2.47 -3.27 -3.15
C GLU A 25 1.89 -2.56 -1.93
N GLU A 26 1.26 -3.33 -1.06
CA GLU A 26 0.76 -2.87 0.23
C GLU A 26 1.58 -3.49 1.35
N TYR A 27 1.91 -2.67 2.34
CA TYR A 27 2.49 -3.08 3.61
C TYR A 27 1.53 -2.65 4.71
N PHE A 28 1.14 -3.57 5.56
CA PHE A 28 0.23 -3.32 6.67
C PHE A 28 0.85 -3.87 7.96
N ASP A 29 1.35 -2.97 8.80
CA ASP A 29 2.06 -3.28 10.03
C ASP A 29 1.30 -2.74 11.24
N THR A 30 0.47 -3.60 11.82
CA THR A 30 -0.32 -3.25 13.00
C THR A 30 0.53 -3.05 14.24
N LYS A 31 1.66 -3.76 14.36
CA LYS A 31 2.56 -3.65 15.52
C LYS A 31 3.15 -2.24 15.61
N ASN A 32 3.58 -1.69 14.47
CA ASN A 32 4.13 -0.33 14.42
C ASN A 32 3.08 0.73 14.11
N GLN A 33 1.82 0.32 13.88
CA GLN A 33 0.72 1.19 13.49
C GLN A 33 1.03 2.00 12.21
N ARG A 34 1.57 1.29 11.21
CA ARG A 34 1.98 1.87 9.93
C ARG A 34 1.39 1.09 8.77
N ALA A 35 1.03 1.80 7.72
CA ALA A 35 0.62 1.20 6.48
C ALA A 35 1.23 1.95 5.30
N LYS A 36 1.49 1.25 4.20
CA LYS A 36 2.08 1.82 2.99
C LYS A 36 1.41 1.23 1.78
N ILE A 37 1.06 2.08 0.82
CA ILE A 37 0.66 1.68 -0.53
C ILE A 37 1.71 2.25 -1.47
N VAL A 38 2.24 1.41 -2.34
CA VAL A 38 3.08 1.82 -3.48
C VAL A 38 2.40 1.32 -4.73
N ALA A 39 2.14 2.20 -5.69
CA ALA A 39 1.74 1.80 -7.02
C ALA A 39 2.78 2.24 -8.05
N VAL A 40 3.03 1.40 -9.04
CA VAL A 40 3.88 1.72 -10.18
C VAL A 40 3.06 1.58 -11.45
N SER A 41 2.92 2.69 -12.17
CA SER A 41 2.25 2.76 -13.47
C SER A 41 3.10 3.58 -14.44
N LEU A 42 3.30 3.06 -15.66
CA LEU A 42 4.05 3.74 -16.73
C LEU A 42 5.43 4.29 -16.29
N GLY A 43 6.16 3.54 -15.46
CA GLY A 43 7.48 3.94 -14.95
C GLY A 43 7.44 5.02 -13.86
N VAL A 44 6.26 5.40 -13.38
CA VAL A 44 6.06 6.33 -12.27
C VAL A 44 5.65 5.55 -11.03
N GLU A 45 6.35 5.78 -9.93
CA GLU A 45 6.01 5.30 -8.60
C GLU A 45 5.22 6.37 -7.84
N PHE A 46 4.11 5.96 -7.24
CA PHE A 46 3.31 6.74 -6.32
C PHE A 46 3.26 5.99 -5.00
N ALA A 47 3.44 6.69 -3.89
CA ALA A 47 3.36 6.04 -2.59
C ALA A 47 2.69 6.92 -1.55
N ASP A 48 1.86 6.28 -0.73
CA ASP A 48 1.25 6.86 0.46
C ASP A 48 1.68 6.02 1.68
N ILE A 49 2.29 6.68 2.66
CA ILE A 49 2.81 6.08 3.89
C ILE A 49 2.03 6.66 5.06
N TYR A 50 1.18 5.84 5.66
CA TYR A 50 0.31 6.15 6.78
C TYR A 50 1.02 5.82 8.09
N ASP A 51 1.14 6.82 8.96
CA ASP A 51 1.61 6.67 10.33
C ASP A 51 0.47 7.03 11.28
N TYR A 52 -0.20 6.00 11.80
CA TYR A 52 -1.35 6.16 12.69
C TYR A 52 -0.93 6.61 14.09
N LYS A 53 0.32 6.36 14.54
CA LYS A 53 0.82 6.92 15.81
C LYS A 53 0.96 8.43 15.73
N SER A 54 1.54 8.90 14.62
CA SER A 54 1.83 10.31 14.39
C SER A 54 0.67 11.07 13.76
N GLN A 55 -0.43 10.38 13.41
CA GLN A 55 -1.60 10.92 12.72
C GLN A 55 -1.25 11.65 11.42
N ARG A 56 -0.28 11.10 10.66
CA ARG A 56 0.26 11.72 9.44
C ARG A 56 0.32 10.76 8.28
N VAL A 57 0.20 11.29 7.07
CA VAL A 57 0.48 10.58 5.82
C VAL A 57 1.58 11.30 5.06
N MET A 58 2.64 10.59 4.72
CA MET A 58 3.61 11.06 3.74
C MET A 58 3.21 10.52 2.36
N SER A 59 3.01 11.40 1.39
CA SER A 59 2.66 11.03 0.02
C SER A 59 3.70 11.57 -0.94
N TYR A 60 4.15 10.74 -1.90
CA TYR A 60 5.09 11.16 -2.92
C TYR A 60 4.82 10.53 -4.29
N ARG A 61 5.35 11.21 -5.31
CA ARG A 61 5.43 10.76 -6.69
C ARG A 61 6.88 10.82 -7.16
N ALA A 62 7.42 9.71 -7.64
CA ALA A 62 8.77 9.61 -8.15
C ALA A 62 8.77 8.90 -9.51
N ARG A 63 9.50 9.42 -10.49
CA ARG A 63 9.79 8.65 -11.72
C ARG A 63 10.89 7.62 -11.40
N LYS A 64 10.67 6.35 -11.74
CA LYS A 64 11.77 5.39 -11.73
C LYS A 64 12.76 5.78 -12.84
N PRO A 65 14.07 5.71 -12.58
CA PRO A 65 15.06 6.06 -13.58
C PRO A 65 14.87 5.19 -14.82
N SER A 66 14.90 5.83 -15.99
CA SER A 66 15.15 5.10 -17.23
C SER A 66 16.57 4.51 -17.16
N THR A 67 16.83 3.43 -17.88
CA THR A 67 18.01 2.54 -17.82
C THR A 67 19.40 3.20 -17.96
N SER A 68 19.52 4.53 -18.03
CA SER A 68 20.77 5.29 -18.00
C SER A 68 21.06 5.81 -16.59
N GLY A 69 22.16 5.36 -15.98
CA GLY A 69 22.48 5.50 -14.56
C GLY A 69 22.80 6.90 -14.03
N PHE A 70 21.99 7.91 -14.35
CA PHE A 70 22.13 9.27 -13.82
C PHE A 70 20.79 10.01 -13.64
N ASP A 71 19.68 9.31 -13.38
CA ASP A 71 18.46 9.97 -12.93
C ASP A 71 18.37 9.87 -11.41
N VAL A 72 18.83 10.93 -10.72
CA VAL A 72 18.45 11.21 -9.33
C VAL A 72 16.94 11.05 -9.27
N LYS A 73 16.41 10.22 -8.35
CA LYS A 73 14.96 10.10 -8.12
C LYS A 73 14.39 11.51 -8.01
N THR A 74 13.84 12.03 -9.09
CA THR A 74 13.14 13.31 -9.07
C THR A 74 11.83 12.98 -8.39
N GLN A 75 11.81 13.16 -7.06
CA GLN A 75 10.57 13.28 -6.31
C GLN A 75 9.90 14.54 -6.85
N VAL A 76 9.07 14.37 -7.87
CA VAL A 76 8.42 15.48 -8.56
C VAL A 76 7.50 16.20 -7.56
N GLU A 77 6.88 15.43 -6.65
CA GLU A 77 6.06 15.94 -5.56
C GLU A 77 6.21 15.05 -4.32
N CYS A 78 6.40 15.65 -3.14
CA CYS A 78 6.44 14.99 -1.84
C CYS A 78 5.79 15.90 -0.79
N GLY A 79 4.97 15.34 0.10
CA GLY A 79 4.27 16.11 1.13
C GLY A 79 3.89 15.28 2.35
N ILE A 80 3.74 15.96 3.48
CA ILE A 80 3.24 15.39 4.74
C ILE A 80 1.90 16.03 5.04
N TYR A 81 0.89 15.19 5.29
CA TYR A 81 -0.51 15.59 5.45
C TYR A 81 -1.08 15.04 6.75
N ASP A 82 -2.15 15.68 7.24
CA ASP A 82 -2.97 15.14 8.31
C ASP A 82 -3.69 13.87 7.84
N LEU A 83 -3.60 12.80 8.61
CA LEU A 83 -4.08 11.48 8.19
C LEU A 83 -5.61 11.42 8.05
N LYS A 84 -6.35 12.14 8.88
CA LYS A 84 -7.82 12.12 8.88
C LYS A 84 -8.40 12.79 7.64
N THR A 85 -7.78 13.88 7.19
CA THR A 85 -8.24 14.67 6.04
C THR A 85 -7.57 14.27 4.73
N PHE A 86 -6.53 13.44 4.78
CA PHE A 86 -5.76 13.05 3.61
C PHE A 86 -6.64 12.39 2.53
N LYS A 87 -6.50 12.91 1.32
CA LYS A 87 -6.99 12.30 0.09
C LYS A 87 -5.80 12.15 -0.84
N SER A 88 -5.51 10.91 -1.21
CA SER A 88 -4.45 10.66 -2.18
C SER A 88 -4.77 11.38 -3.48
N LYS A 89 -3.77 12.08 -4.02
CA LYS A 89 -3.89 12.79 -5.30
C LYS A 89 -3.80 11.84 -6.48
N TYR A 90 -3.10 10.71 -6.31
CA TYR A 90 -2.71 9.83 -7.40
C TYR A 90 -3.28 8.42 -7.26
N LEU A 91 -3.44 7.94 -6.02
CA LEU A 91 -3.92 6.59 -5.78
C LEU A 91 -5.42 6.62 -5.47
N HIS A 92 -6.19 5.81 -6.22
CA HIS A 92 -7.57 5.50 -5.84
C HIS A 92 -7.66 4.59 -4.62
N LEU A 93 -6.54 3.93 -4.30
CA LEU A 93 -6.37 3.03 -3.17
C LEU A 93 -5.91 3.83 -1.96
N ARG A 94 -6.53 3.58 -0.80
CA ARG A 94 -6.15 4.17 0.48
C ARG A 94 -6.41 3.20 1.63
N PHE A 95 -5.78 3.46 2.77
CA PHE A 95 -6.18 2.87 4.05
C PHE A 95 -7.17 3.80 4.78
N PRO A 96 -8.31 3.29 5.25
CA PRO A 96 -9.30 4.08 5.97
C PRO A 96 -8.90 4.29 7.45
N CYS A 97 -9.68 5.14 8.11
CA CYS A 97 -9.79 5.19 9.57
C CYS A 97 -10.82 4.18 10.05
N ALA A 98 -10.52 3.41 11.09
CA ALA A 98 -11.49 2.51 11.71
C ALA A 98 -12.65 3.30 12.33
N THR A 99 -12.32 4.33 13.13
CA THR A 99 -13.26 5.20 13.81
C THR A 99 -13.28 6.58 13.14
N LYS A 100 -14.48 7.05 12.75
CA LYS A 100 -14.66 8.37 12.08
C LYS A 100 -15.05 9.50 13.02
N SER A 101 -15.55 9.18 14.21
CA SER A 101 -16.02 10.14 15.22
C SER A 101 -14.92 10.68 16.13
N SER A 102 -13.74 10.05 16.18
CA SER A 102 -12.62 10.47 17.03
C SER A 102 -11.87 11.67 16.44
N THR A 103 -11.24 12.48 17.30
CA THR A 103 -10.23 13.47 16.92
C THR A 103 -9.02 12.82 16.24
N THR A 104 -8.74 11.56 16.59
CA THR A 104 -7.71 10.72 15.97
C THR A 104 -8.32 9.72 14.99
N CYS A 105 -7.50 9.23 14.08
CA CYS A 105 -7.83 8.14 13.18
C CYS A 105 -7.11 6.87 13.66
N ASP A 106 -7.89 5.88 14.08
CA ASP A 106 -7.35 4.60 14.52
C ASP A 106 -7.02 3.71 13.32
N MET A 107 -5.95 2.92 13.46
CA MET A 107 -5.58 1.93 12.46
C MET A 107 -6.66 0.83 12.38
N PRO A 108 -7.14 0.49 11.17
CA PRO A 108 -8.06 -0.62 11.01
C PRO A 108 -7.36 -1.96 11.27
N THR A 109 -8.14 -3.03 11.31
CA THR A 109 -7.61 -4.39 11.30
C THR A 109 -7.29 -4.83 9.87
N ALA A 110 -6.36 -5.79 9.73
CA ALA A 110 -6.00 -6.32 8.43
C ALA A 110 -7.21 -6.90 7.66
N ASN A 111 -8.16 -7.51 8.38
CA ASN A 111 -9.39 -8.06 7.78
C ASN A 111 -10.32 -6.97 7.22
N GLU A 112 -10.32 -5.77 7.79
CA GLU A 112 -11.17 -4.66 7.31
C GLU A 112 -10.63 -4.00 6.04
N VAL A 113 -9.32 -4.10 5.79
CA VAL A 113 -8.66 -3.40 4.67
C VAL A 113 -8.14 -4.30 3.57
N LEU A 114 -8.04 -5.60 3.82
CA LEU A 114 -7.59 -6.54 2.80
C LEU A 114 -8.53 -6.51 1.59
N ARG A 115 -7.97 -6.19 0.41
CA ARG A 115 -8.76 -5.94 -0.81
C ARG A 115 -9.30 -7.19 -1.52
N TYR A 116 -9.01 -8.40 -1.01
CA TYR A 116 -9.45 -9.67 -1.60
C TYR A 116 -10.77 -10.20 -1.01
N GLY A 117 -11.54 -9.32 -0.38
CA GLY A 117 -12.85 -9.63 0.18
C GLY A 117 -12.78 -10.21 1.60
N PRO A 118 -13.95 -10.41 2.23
CA PRO A 118 -14.08 -10.90 3.59
C PRO A 118 -13.42 -12.27 3.80
N SER A 119 -13.25 -12.66 5.05
CA SER A 119 -12.39 -13.79 5.46
C SER A 119 -12.70 -15.16 4.83
N TYR A 120 -13.88 -15.32 4.22
CA TYR A 120 -14.34 -16.56 3.60
C TYR A 120 -14.04 -16.68 2.10
N SER A 121 -13.69 -15.60 1.39
CA SER A 121 -13.57 -15.62 -0.08
C SER A 121 -12.17 -15.97 -0.62
N TYR A 122 -11.14 -15.97 0.23
CA TYR A 122 -9.77 -16.23 -0.22
C TYR A 122 -9.37 -17.69 0.00
N LYS A 123 -9.31 -18.49 -1.08
CA LYS A 123 -8.66 -19.81 -1.06
C LYS A 123 -7.18 -19.62 -1.32
N LEU A 124 -6.35 -19.76 -0.28
CA LEU A 124 -4.90 -19.82 -0.41
C LEU A 124 -4.55 -21.05 -1.25
N LYS A 125 -4.07 -20.84 -2.48
CA LYS A 125 -3.33 -21.90 -3.18
C LYS A 125 -1.95 -21.97 -2.52
N ASN A 126 -1.76 -22.92 -1.63
CA ASN A 126 -0.45 -23.29 -1.11
C ASN A 126 0.36 -23.98 -2.22
N GLU A 127 0.84 -23.22 -3.21
CA GLU A 127 1.96 -23.67 -4.04
C GLU A 127 3.25 -23.17 -3.38
N LEU A 128 3.66 -23.86 -2.31
CA LEU A 128 4.98 -23.72 -1.73
C LEU A 128 5.99 -24.40 -2.67
N THR A 129 6.44 -23.72 -3.72
CA THR A 129 7.63 -24.12 -4.49
C THR A 129 8.89 -23.65 -3.77
N ALA A 130 9.21 -24.29 -2.65
CA ALA A 130 10.53 -24.20 -2.04
C ALA A 130 10.82 -25.52 -1.32
N SER A 131 11.14 -26.56 -2.08
CA SER A 131 11.87 -27.72 -1.56
C SER A 131 13.36 -27.37 -1.56
N GLU A 132 13.81 -26.51 -0.64
CA GLU A 132 15.22 -26.49 -0.27
C GLU A 132 15.46 -27.69 0.65
N THR A 133 15.90 -28.79 0.04
CA THR A 133 16.42 -29.95 0.73
C THR A 133 17.75 -29.56 1.38
N PRO A 134 17.94 -29.65 2.71
CA PRO A 134 19.27 -29.51 3.30
C PRO A 134 20.11 -30.73 2.88
N LYS A 135 21.34 -30.47 2.41
CA LYS A 135 22.40 -31.49 2.31
C LYS A 135 23.03 -31.73 3.66
#